data_AF-A0A2V8U0K9-F1
#
_entry.id   AF-A0A2V8U0K9-F1
#
_cell.length_a   1.000
_cell.length_b   1.000
_cell.length_c   1.000
_cell.angle_alpha   90.00
_cell.angle_beta   90.00
_cell.angle_gamma   90.00
#
_symmetry.space_group_name_H-M   'P 1'
#
loop_
_entity.id
_entity.type
_entity.pdbx_description
1 polymer ?
#
loop_
_entity_poly.entity_id
_entity_poly.type
_entity_poly.pdbx_seq_one_letter_code
_entity_poly.pdbx_strand_id
1 'polypeptide(L)'
;MKSILEDLRYGFRMLAKRPGFTLIAVLALALGVGANTAVFSVIRGVLLRPLPYADPARLVVLWESNLQAAAPRESTSPPNFKDWREQNQCFEGMAAMAGGAAVLTEEGEPELLSGSTVTADFFDLLGVKPAVGPGFTPESTEQDVVLLRWFC
;
A
#
# COMPACT_ATOMS: atom_id res chain seq x y z
N MET A 1 25.53 -39.28 31.57
CA MET A 1 24.60 -38.27 31.02
C MET A 1 23.43 -39.02 30.42
N LYS A 2 22.20 -38.80 30.92
CA LYS A 2 21.02 -39.34 30.23
C LYS A 2 20.91 -38.69 28.86
N SER A 3 20.45 -39.46 27.88
CA SER A 3 20.37 -39.01 26.49
C SER A 3 19.24 -37.99 26.35
N ILE A 4 19.45 -36.92 25.59
CA ILE A 4 18.44 -35.88 25.26
C ILE A 4 17.11 -36.50 24.79
N LEU A 5 17.16 -37.66 24.14
CA LEU A 5 15.99 -38.38 23.67
C LEU A 5 15.15 -38.95 24.84
N GLU A 6 15.81 -39.39 25.91
CA GLU A 6 15.14 -39.93 27.10
C GLU A 6 14.47 -38.80 27.89
N ASP A 7 15.12 -37.63 27.97
CA ASP A 7 14.57 -36.45 28.64
C ASP A 7 13.36 -35.88 27.88
N LEU A 8 13.40 -35.81 26.53
CA LEU A 8 12.25 -35.44 25.70
C LEU A 8 11.07 -36.41 25.89
N ARG A 9 11.33 -37.72 25.87
CA ARG A 9 10.29 -38.75 26.07
C ARG A 9 9.67 -38.65 27.46
N TYR A 10 10.49 -38.42 28.48
CA TYR A 10 10.03 -38.24 29.85
C TYR A 10 9.18 -36.97 30.00
N GLY A 11 9.62 -35.86 29.41
CA GLY A 11 8.88 -34.59 29.39
C GLY A 11 7.50 -34.75 28.74
N PHE A 12 7.42 -35.36 27.56
CA PHE A 12 6.15 -35.59 26.86
C PHE A 12 5.19 -36.46 27.70
N ARG A 13 5.72 -37.48 28.37
CA ARG A 13 4.93 -38.32 29.28
C ARG A 13 4.43 -37.56 30.51
N MET A 14 5.16 -36.55 30.98
CA MET A 14 4.72 -35.69 32.07
C MET A 14 3.61 -34.73 31.63
N LEU A 15 3.74 -34.15 30.43
CA LEU A 15 2.73 -33.29 29.79
C LEU A 15 1.40 -34.05 29.56
N ALA A 16 1.47 -35.30 29.10
CA ALA A 16 0.29 -36.16 28.89
C ALA A 16 -0.42 -36.56 30.21
N LYS A 17 0.29 -36.58 31.34
CA LYS A 17 -0.29 -36.88 32.66
C LYS A 17 -1.07 -35.72 33.28
N ARG A 18 -0.87 -34.48 32.80
CA ARG A 18 -1.55 -33.27 33.29
C ARG A 18 -2.18 -32.48 32.15
N PRO A 19 -3.18 -33.04 31.46
CA PRO A 19 -3.70 -32.50 30.20
C PRO A 19 -4.29 -31.09 30.33
N GLY A 20 -4.94 -30.76 31.45
CA GLY A 20 -5.54 -29.43 31.65
C GLY A 20 -4.50 -28.30 31.72
N PHE A 21 -3.42 -28.49 32.50
CA PHE A 21 -2.33 -27.50 32.58
C PHE A 21 -1.59 -27.38 31.25
N THR A 22 -1.30 -28.52 30.61
CA THR A 22 -0.66 -28.56 29.29
C THR A 22 -1.48 -27.81 28.24
N LEU A 23 -2.80 -27.99 28.22
CA LEU A 23 -3.69 -27.31 27.28
C LEU A 23 -3.64 -25.79 27.45
N ILE A 24 -3.74 -25.29 28.68
CA ILE A 24 -3.67 -23.85 28.98
C ILE A 24 -2.31 -23.28 28.56
N ALA A 25 -1.21 -23.98 28.88
CA ALA A 25 0.13 -23.56 28.50
C ALA A 25 0.32 -23.50 26.98
N VAL A 26 -0.18 -24.51 26.24
CA VAL A 26 -0.15 -24.54 24.78
C VAL A 26 -0.98 -23.41 24.18
N LEU A 27 -2.19 -23.15 24.71
CA LEU A 27 -3.04 -22.06 24.23
C LEU A 27 -2.40 -20.69 24.48
N ALA A 28 -1.81 -20.46 25.65
CA ALA A 28 -1.11 -19.22 25.95
C ALA A 28 0.10 -19.01 25.01
N LEU A 29 0.88 -20.07 24.76
CA LEU A 29 2.00 -20.03 23.82
C LEU A 29 1.52 -19.75 22.39
N ALA A 30 0.48 -20.45 21.95
CA ALA A 30 -0.10 -20.30 20.63
C ALA A 30 -0.65 -18.89 20.40
N LEU A 31 -1.32 -18.30 21.40
CA LEU A 31 -1.80 -16.92 21.33
C LEU A 31 -0.63 -15.93 21.29
N GLY A 32 0.40 -16.11 22.11
CA GLY A 32 1.58 -15.24 22.10
C GLY A 32 2.34 -15.27 20.77
N VAL A 33 2.58 -16.47 20.23
CA VAL A 33 3.24 -16.63 18.93
C VAL A 33 2.35 -16.14 17.79
N GLY A 34 1.06 -16.48 17.82
CA GLY A 34 0.09 -16.12 16.79
C GLY A 34 -0.16 -14.63 16.71
N ALA A 35 -0.33 -13.94 17.85
CA ALA A 35 -0.54 -12.49 17.90
C ALA A 35 0.66 -11.74 17.32
N ASN A 36 1.87 -12.09 17.74
CA ASN A 36 3.09 -11.47 17.20
C ASN A 36 3.22 -11.73 15.69
N THR A 37 3.00 -12.98 15.26
CA THR A 37 3.05 -13.34 13.84
C THR A 37 2.00 -12.60 13.02
N ALA A 38 0.77 -12.46 13.53
CA ALA A 38 -0.31 -11.73 12.87
C ALA A 38 0.04 -10.25 12.68
N VAL A 39 0.56 -9.60 13.73
CA VAL A 39 1.00 -8.20 13.66
C VAL A 39 2.09 -8.04 12.60
N PHE A 40 3.13 -8.88 12.61
CA PHE A 40 4.19 -8.83 11.60
C PHE A 40 3.70 -9.17 10.19
N SER A 41 2.73 -10.08 10.05
CA SER A 41 2.13 -10.40 8.76
C SER A 41 1.33 -9.25 8.19
N VAL A 42 0.57 -8.53 9.02
CA VAL A 42 -0.18 -7.34 8.61
C VAL A 42 0.79 -6.22 8.25
N ILE A 43 1.80 -5.94 9.09
CA ILE A 43 2.84 -4.95 8.78
C ILE A 43 3.51 -5.31 7.45
N ARG A 44 3.87 -6.58 7.24
CA ARG A 44 4.53 -6.98 6.00
C ARG A 44 3.60 -6.90 4.79
N GLY A 45 2.34 -7.27 4.94
CA GLY A 45 1.36 -7.27 3.85
C GLY A 45 0.87 -5.87 3.46
N VAL A 46 0.79 -4.95 4.42
CA VAL A 46 0.25 -3.60 4.24
C VAL A 46 1.35 -2.56 4.07
N LEU A 47 2.38 -2.57 4.92
CA LEU A 47 3.48 -1.60 4.86
C LEU A 47 4.65 -2.02 3.96
N LEU A 48 4.94 -3.33 3.87
CA LEU A 48 6.19 -3.81 3.22
C LEU A 48 5.97 -4.64 1.96
N ARG A 49 4.73 -4.87 1.52
CA ARG A 49 4.50 -5.43 0.19
C ARG A 49 4.90 -4.29 -0.75
N PRO A 50 6.02 -4.40 -1.49
CA PRO A 50 6.44 -3.32 -2.35
C PRO A 50 5.26 -3.05 -3.27
N LEU A 51 4.73 -1.82 -3.22
CA LEU A 51 3.80 -1.39 -4.23
C LEU A 51 4.47 -1.68 -5.58
N PRO A 52 3.72 -2.15 -6.59
CA PRO A 52 4.27 -2.63 -7.86
C PRO A 52 4.79 -1.47 -8.73
N TYR A 53 5.66 -0.64 -8.16
CA TYR A 53 6.39 0.45 -8.77
C TYR A 53 7.78 -0.05 -9.13
N ALA A 54 8.37 0.50 -10.18
CA ALA A 54 9.69 0.07 -10.64
C ALA A 54 10.78 0.31 -9.57
N ASP A 55 10.70 1.45 -8.86
CA ASP A 55 11.63 1.79 -7.77
C ASP A 55 10.91 2.49 -6.59
N PRO A 56 10.30 1.73 -5.67
CA PRO A 56 9.53 2.30 -4.57
C PRO A 56 10.38 3.06 -3.54
N ALA A 57 11.70 2.81 -3.48
CA ALA A 57 12.59 3.47 -2.52
C ALA A 57 12.92 4.92 -2.91
N ARG A 58 12.67 5.29 -4.18
CA ARG A 58 12.96 6.61 -4.73
C ARG A 58 11.72 7.50 -4.86
N LEU A 59 10.56 7.01 -4.44
CA LEU A 59 9.30 7.73 -4.50
C LEU A 59 9.00 8.43 -3.18
N VAL A 60 8.62 9.70 -3.27
CA VAL A 60 8.16 10.49 -2.13
C VAL A 60 6.89 11.22 -2.50
N VAL A 61 5.99 11.41 -1.53
CA VAL A 61 4.77 12.20 -1.70
C VAL A 61 4.99 13.56 -1.05
N LEU A 62 4.84 14.61 -1.84
CA LEU A 62 4.92 15.99 -1.38
C LEU A 62 3.53 16.49 -1.00
N TRP A 63 3.45 17.24 0.09
CA TRP A 63 2.22 17.86 0.60
C TRP A 63 2.49 19.33 0.86
N GLU A 64 1.48 20.18 0.68
CA GLU A 64 1.54 21.53 1.23
C GLU A 64 1.31 21.49 2.74
N SER A 65 1.84 22.48 3.46
CA SER A 65 1.60 22.63 4.89
C SER A 65 0.97 23.98 5.16
N ASN A 66 -0.21 24.00 5.78
CA ASN A 66 -0.85 25.22 6.26
C ASN A 66 -0.63 25.35 7.77
N LEU A 67 0.37 26.14 8.15
CA LEU A 67 0.72 26.38 9.56
C LEU A 67 -0.39 27.12 10.32
N GLN A 68 -1.21 27.94 9.65
CA GLN A 68 -2.29 28.69 10.28
C GLN A 68 -3.50 27.80 10.59
N ALA A 69 -3.78 26.82 9.73
CA ALA A 69 -4.84 25.83 9.94
C ALA A 69 -4.38 24.61 10.76
N ALA A 70 -3.12 24.58 11.21
CA ALA A 70 -2.49 23.41 11.84
C ALA A 70 -2.62 22.13 10.98
N ALA A 71 -2.60 22.28 9.65
CA ALA A 71 -2.74 21.21 8.69
C ALA A 71 -1.37 20.90 8.06
N PRO A 72 -0.62 19.91 8.58
CA PRO A 72 0.74 19.60 8.11
C PRO A 72 0.75 18.88 6.75
N ARG A 73 -0.41 18.42 6.26
CA ARG A 73 -0.56 17.71 4.98
C ARG A 73 -1.85 18.18 4.29
N GLU A 74 -1.69 19.17 3.45
CA GLU A 74 -2.74 19.72 2.58
C GLU A 74 -2.47 19.35 1.13
N SER A 75 -3.55 19.28 0.36
CA SER A 75 -3.46 19.05 -1.08
C SER A 75 -2.76 20.23 -1.74
N THR A 76 -1.81 19.94 -2.62
CA THR A 76 -1.11 20.98 -3.38
C THR A 76 -2.06 21.61 -4.40
N SER A 77 -2.05 22.94 -4.49
CA SER A 77 -2.82 23.64 -5.51
C SER A 77 -2.17 23.47 -6.90
N PRO A 78 -2.94 23.41 -8.01
CA PRO A 78 -2.36 23.25 -9.34
C PRO A 78 -1.27 24.28 -9.71
N PRO A 79 -1.41 25.58 -9.36
CA PRO A 79 -0.34 26.56 -9.57
C PRO A 79 0.94 26.24 -8.78
N ASN A 80 0.81 25.88 -7.50
CA ASN A 80 1.98 25.54 -6.68
C ASN A 80 2.68 24.28 -7.19
N PHE A 81 1.93 23.28 -7.64
CA PHE A 81 2.51 22.10 -8.29
C PHE A 81 3.33 22.47 -9.53
N LYS A 82 2.81 23.39 -10.35
CA LYS A 82 3.54 23.89 -11.53
C LYS A 82 4.84 24.58 -11.12
N ASP A 83 4.80 25.45 -10.12
CA ASP A 83 5.99 26.15 -9.61
C ASP A 83 7.02 25.16 -9.05
N TRP A 84 6.58 24.16 -8.28
CA TRP A 84 7.45 23.11 -7.74
C TRP A 84 8.14 22.32 -8.85
N ARG A 85 7.40 21.98 -9.91
CA ARG A 85 7.94 21.24 -11.05
C ARG A 85 8.94 22.07 -11.85
N GLU A 86 8.66 23.36 -12.07
CA GLU A 86 9.57 24.27 -12.80
C GLU A 86 10.85 24.58 -12.01
N GLN A 87 10.76 24.65 -10.69
CA GLN A 87 11.89 24.94 -9.80
C GLN A 87 12.58 23.67 -9.27
N ASN A 88 12.14 22.48 -9.68
CA ASN A 88 12.69 21.21 -9.21
C ASN A 88 14.14 21.02 -9.69
N GLN A 89 15.03 20.68 -8.76
CA GLN A 89 16.42 20.30 -9.06
C GLN A 89 16.83 18.96 -8.42
N CYS A 90 15.95 18.35 -7.63
CA CYS A 90 16.29 17.23 -6.76
C CYS A 90 15.67 15.91 -7.23
N PHE A 91 14.53 15.97 -7.93
CA PHE A 91 13.79 14.80 -8.38
C PHE A 91 13.94 14.60 -9.89
N GLU A 92 14.00 13.35 -10.35
CA GLU A 92 14.05 13.03 -11.79
C GLU A 92 12.74 13.35 -12.51
N GLY A 93 11.62 13.32 -11.80
CA GLY A 93 10.29 13.64 -12.32
C GLY A 93 9.34 14.00 -11.19
N MET A 94 8.24 14.67 -11.54
CA MET A 94 7.21 15.07 -10.57
C MET A 94 5.84 15.03 -11.23
N ALA A 95 4.95 14.20 -10.69
CA ALA A 95 3.59 14.02 -11.15
C ALA A 95 2.59 14.39 -10.04
N ALA A 96 1.39 14.81 -10.41
CA ALA A 96 0.32 15.11 -9.46
C ALA A 96 -0.79 14.04 -9.51
N MET A 97 -1.45 13.85 -8.37
CA MET A 97 -2.65 13.02 -8.23
C MET A 97 -3.64 13.72 -7.32
N ALA A 98 -4.90 13.75 -7.73
CA ALA A 98 -6.01 14.21 -6.91
C ALA A 98 -7.07 13.11 -6.85
N GLY A 99 -7.50 12.76 -5.64
CA GLY A 99 -8.61 11.83 -5.45
C GLY A 99 -9.90 12.43 -6.01
N GLY A 100 -10.70 11.60 -6.66
CA GLY A 100 -11.95 12.03 -7.27
C GLY A 100 -12.94 10.89 -7.38
N ALA A 101 -14.15 11.23 -7.82
CA ALA A 101 -15.13 10.25 -8.22
C ALA A 101 -15.70 10.65 -9.57
N ALA A 102 -15.96 9.66 -10.41
CA ALA A 102 -16.60 9.85 -11.70
C ALA A 102 -17.88 9.03 -11.71
N VAL A 103 -18.96 9.58 -12.27
CA VAL A 103 -20.18 8.81 -12.50
C VAL A 103 -20.04 8.18 -13.88
N LEU A 104 -20.03 6.85 -13.93
CA LEU A 104 -20.12 6.11 -15.17
C LEU A 104 -21.60 5.98 -15.53
N THR A 105 -21.97 6.58 -16.65
CA THR A 105 -23.26 6.40 -17.29
C THR A 105 -23.04 5.74 -18.63
N GLU A 106 -23.16 4.42 -18.67
CA GLU A 106 -23.32 3.63 -19.89
C GLU A 106 -24.59 2.81 -19.73
N GLU A 107 -25.38 2.67 -20.81
CA GLU A 107 -26.75 2.09 -20.87
C GLU A 107 -27.17 1.29 -19.61
N GLY A 108 -27.73 1.98 -18.60
CA GLY A 108 -28.02 1.41 -17.29
C GLY A 108 -28.14 2.44 -16.17
N GLU A 109 -28.24 1.97 -14.93
CA GLU A 109 -28.23 2.81 -13.72
C GLU A 109 -26.84 3.45 -13.53
N PRO A 110 -26.76 4.77 -13.26
CA PRO A 110 -25.49 5.44 -13.03
C PRO A 110 -24.69 4.83 -11.88
N GLU A 111 -23.44 4.48 -12.14
CA GLU A 111 -22.53 3.94 -11.12
C GLU A 111 -21.50 4.99 -10.71
N LEU A 112 -21.38 5.26 -9.41
CA LEU A 112 -20.35 6.14 -8.89
C LEU A 112 -19.03 5.36 -8.71
N LEU A 113 -18.05 5.66 -9.56
CA LEU A 113 -16.71 5.08 -9.51
C LEU A 113 -15.77 5.99 -8.72
N SER A 114 -15.07 5.39 -7.75
CA SER A 114 -13.95 6.06 -7.10
C SER A 114 -12.72 6.01 -8.01
N GLY A 115 -12.06 7.15 -8.20
CA GLY A 115 -10.93 7.28 -9.09
C GLY A 115 -9.93 8.32 -8.63
N SER A 116 -8.99 8.66 -9.50
CA SER A 116 -8.07 9.77 -9.27
C SER A 116 -7.70 10.40 -10.59
N THR A 117 -7.65 11.72 -10.61
CA THR A 117 -7.10 12.48 -11.73
C THR A 117 -5.60 12.59 -11.52
N VAL A 118 -4.82 12.32 -12.56
CA VAL A 118 -3.35 12.36 -12.50
C VAL A 118 -2.78 13.12 -13.69
N THR A 119 -1.54 13.57 -13.59
CA THR A 119 -0.82 14.10 -14.76
C THR A 119 -0.43 12.97 -15.72
N ALA A 120 -0.25 13.29 -17.01
CA ALA A 120 0.03 12.29 -18.04
C ALA A 120 1.29 11.44 -17.77
N ASP A 121 2.30 12.04 -17.15
CA ASP A 121 3.57 11.40 -16.78
C ASP A 121 3.52 10.54 -15.50
N PHE A 122 2.37 10.47 -14.83
CA PHE A 122 2.22 9.77 -13.54
C PHE A 122 2.58 8.29 -13.60
N PHE A 123 2.07 7.56 -14.59
CA PHE A 123 2.32 6.12 -14.71
C PHE A 123 3.75 5.82 -15.15
N ASP A 124 4.32 6.65 -16.01
CA ASP A 124 5.72 6.56 -16.43
C ASP A 124 6.68 6.80 -15.25
N LEU A 125 6.38 7.79 -14.40
CA LEU A 125 7.13 8.07 -13.18
C LEU A 125 7.12 6.87 -12.21
N LEU A 126 5.97 6.18 -12.09
CA LEU A 126 5.86 4.97 -11.28
C LEU A 126 6.47 3.73 -11.95
N GLY A 127 6.82 3.81 -13.24
CA GLY A 127 7.27 2.70 -14.05
C GLY A 127 6.19 1.62 -14.27
N VAL A 128 4.91 2.01 -14.20
CA VAL A 128 3.77 1.12 -14.36
C VAL A 128 3.25 1.25 -15.79
N LYS A 129 3.08 0.10 -16.46
CA LYS A 129 2.51 0.06 -17.81
C LYS A 129 1.07 -0.45 -17.77
N PRO A 130 0.16 0.10 -18.59
CA PRO A 130 -1.18 -0.47 -18.73
C PRO A 130 -1.10 -1.91 -19.24
N ALA A 131 -2.00 -2.76 -18.75
CA ALA A 131 -2.07 -4.15 -19.18
C ALA A 131 -2.56 -4.27 -20.64
N VAL A 132 -3.37 -3.31 -21.10
CA VAL A 132 -3.97 -3.27 -22.43
C VAL A 132 -3.95 -1.82 -22.93
N GLY A 133 -3.55 -1.63 -24.19
CA GLY A 133 -3.57 -0.33 -24.87
C GLY A 133 -2.35 0.57 -24.57
N PRO A 134 -2.25 1.71 -25.27
CA PRO A 134 -1.28 2.74 -24.93
C PRO A 134 -1.63 3.40 -23.58
N GLY A 135 -0.60 3.84 -22.84
CA GLY A 135 -0.78 4.66 -21.65
C GLY A 135 -1.17 6.10 -22.00
N PHE A 136 -1.10 6.99 -21.01
CA PHE A 136 -1.20 8.42 -21.30
C PHE A 136 -0.07 8.87 -22.21
N THR A 137 -0.39 9.74 -23.15
CA THR A 137 0.58 10.48 -23.97
C THR A 137 0.62 11.93 -23.49
N PRO A 138 1.66 12.71 -23.85
CA PRO A 138 1.72 14.14 -23.53
C PRO A 138 0.48 14.91 -24.02
N GLU A 139 -0.10 14.51 -25.17
CA GLU A 139 -1.33 15.11 -25.70
C GLU A 139 -2.60 14.72 -24.89
N SER A 140 -2.53 13.68 -24.04
CA SER A 140 -3.65 13.25 -23.20
C SER A 140 -4.02 14.25 -22.11
N THR A 141 -3.25 15.33 -21.93
CA THR A 141 -3.64 16.43 -21.03
C THR A 141 -4.81 17.24 -21.59
N GLU A 142 -5.07 17.17 -22.89
CA GLU A 142 -6.19 17.85 -23.57
C GLU A 142 -7.38 16.93 -23.87
N GLN A 143 -7.23 15.62 -23.68
CA GLN A 143 -8.27 14.62 -23.96
C GLN A 143 -8.62 13.86 -22.68
N ASP A 144 -9.91 13.66 -22.40
CA ASP A 144 -10.36 12.90 -21.25
C ASP A 144 -10.02 11.41 -21.41
N VAL A 145 -8.81 11.01 -21.04
CA VAL A 145 -8.35 9.61 -21.07
C VAL A 145 -8.57 8.99 -19.69
N VAL A 146 -9.27 7.86 -19.64
CA VAL A 146 -9.55 7.12 -18.41
C VAL A 146 -8.83 5.78 -18.44
N LEU A 147 -8.00 5.51 -17.42
CA LEU A 147 -7.41 4.20 -17.20
C LEU A 147 -8.20 3.44 -16.14
N LEU A 148 -8.77 2.30 -16.54
CA LEU A 148 -9.55 1.45 -15.65
C LEU A 148 -8.64 0.53 -14.85
N ARG A 149 -8.89 0.46 -13.55
CA ARG A 149 -8.25 -0.52 -12.67
C ARG A 149 -9.00 -1.84 -12.75
N TRP A 150 -8.35 -2.85 -13.33
CA TRP A 150 -8.87 -4.22 -13.32
C TRP A 150 -8.64 -4.88 -11.96
N PHE A 151 -9.70 -5.34 -11.32
CA PHE A 151 -9.63 -6.22 -10.15
C PHE A 151 -9.80 -7.67 -10.61
N CYS A 152 -8.82 -8.52 -10.28
CA CYS A 152 -9.00 -9.98 -10.23
C CYS A 152 -9.03 -10.41 -8.76
#